data_AF-A0A109KCI2-F1
#
_entry.id   AF-A0A109KCI2-F1
#
_cell.length_a   1.000
_cell.length_b   1.000
_cell.length_c   1.000
_cell.angle_alpha   90.00
_cell.angle_beta   90.00
_cell.angle_gamma   90.00
#
_symmetry.space_group_name_H-M   'P 1'
#
loop_
_entity.id
_entity.type
_entity.pdbx_description
1 polymer ?
#
loop_
_entity_poly.entity_id
_entity_poly.type
_entity_poly.pdbx_seq_one_letter_code
_entity_poly.pdbx_strand_id
1 'polypeptide(L)'
;MTASVVFTANINGVDLDVVQTGGKRWITARDLATVLGYKCESGVRMAYSRHRKVERLQGHSIKVKIAGYGGSDARIFDEVAVIYFCEYSKRPGAFHLLRWLEAGGMQAGPAAPVPVADPVAANVLAFKSLSSPPPPNQTERRKGYCCELLKTLLDHSTDLEVMDLTHVVEAEVSDLLNRRHCPSLNNARYELYRRFWLKGGDV
;
A
#
# COMPACT_ATOMS: atom_id res chain seq x y z
N MET A 1 6.82 12.60 30.63
CA MET A 1 6.00 11.62 29.92
C MET A 1 6.91 10.51 29.43
N THR A 2 6.48 9.26 29.60
CA THR A 2 7.22 8.06 29.19
C THR A 2 6.35 7.30 28.19
N ALA A 3 6.93 6.89 27.08
CA ALA A 3 6.28 6.02 26.11
C ALA A 3 6.85 4.60 26.20
N SER A 4 6.01 3.61 25.96
CA SER A 4 6.41 2.21 25.86
C SER A 4 6.18 1.71 24.44
N VAL A 5 7.09 0.89 23.92
CA VAL A 5 6.87 0.16 22.67
C VAL A 5 5.71 -0.82 22.88
N VAL A 6 4.73 -0.80 21.99
CA VAL A 6 3.57 -1.70 22.02
C VAL A 6 3.82 -2.91 21.13
N PHE A 7 4.26 -2.65 19.90
CA PHE A 7 4.61 -3.68 18.92
C PHE A 7 5.54 -3.09 17.85
N THR A 8 6.16 -4.00 17.10
CA THR A 8 7.02 -3.66 15.96
C THR A 8 6.34 -4.14 14.68
N ALA A 9 6.33 -3.31 13.64
CA ALA A 9 5.77 -3.63 12.33
C ALA A 9 6.87 -3.61 11.26
N ASN A 10 6.92 -4.62 10.39
CA ASN A 10 7.85 -4.62 9.26
C ASN A 10 7.19 -3.97 8.04
N ILE A 11 7.74 -2.85 7.58
CA ILE A 11 7.24 -2.10 6.43
C ILE A 11 8.40 -1.87 5.46
N ASN A 12 8.27 -2.40 4.24
CA ASN A 12 9.30 -2.30 3.21
C ASN A 12 10.69 -2.80 3.68
N GLY A 13 10.71 -3.88 4.48
CA GLY A 13 11.94 -4.47 5.02
C GLY A 13 12.56 -3.68 6.18
N VAL A 14 11.85 -2.71 6.74
CA VAL A 14 12.27 -1.91 7.89
C VAL A 14 11.33 -2.18 9.05
N ASP A 15 11.91 -2.48 10.22
CA ASP A 15 11.16 -2.63 11.46
C ASP A 15 10.85 -1.25 12.07
N LEU A 16 9.57 -0.97 12.32
CA LEU A 16 9.11 0.24 12.98
C LEU A 16 8.48 -0.09 14.32
N ASP A 17 8.96 0.61 15.35
CA ASP A 17 8.40 0.50 16.68
C ASP A 17 7.24 1.48 16.84
N VAL A 18 6.06 0.91 17.11
CA VAL A 18 4.87 1.68 17.46
C VAL A 18 4.85 1.84 18.97
N VAL A 19 4.96 3.08 19.43
CA VAL A 19 4.98 3.43 20.85
C VAL A 19 3.65 4.01 21.28
N GLN A 20 3.26 3.78 22.53
CA GLN A 20 2.03 4.32 23.10
C GLN A 20 2.33 5.24 24.27
N THR A 21 1.66 6.40 24.28
CA THR A 21 1.66 7.36 25.38
C THR A 21 0.37 8.16 25.36
N GLY A 22 -0.23 8.36 26.54
CA GLY A 22 -1.48 9.12 26.69
C GLY A 22 -2.66 8.55 25.90
N GLY A 23 -2.74 7.22 25.78
CA GLY A 23 -3.80 6.52 25.03
C GLY A 23 -3.70 6.63 23.50
N LYS A 24 -2.71 7.36 22.99
CA LYS A 24 -2.42 7.47 21.55
C LYS A 24 -1.19 6.67 21.18
N ARG A 25 -1.14 6.27 19.91
CA ARG A 25 -0.02 5.55 19.31
C ARG A 25 0.78 6.47 18.39
N TRP A 26 2.07 6.22 18.36
CA TRP A 26 3.04 7.12 17.77
C TRP A 26 4.18 6.32 17.15
N ILE A 27 4.86 6.94 16.19
CA ILE A 27 6.06 6.40 15.55
C ILE A 27 7.23 7.33 15.85
N THR A 28 8.41 6.75 16.05
CA THR A 28 9.62 7.51 16.34
C THR A 28 10.16 8.21 15.09
N ALA A 29 10.78 9.38 15.28
CA ALA A 29 11.46 10.09 14.19
C ALA A 29 12.59 9.26 13.55
N ARG A 30 13.19 8.34 14.32
CA ARG A 30 14.25 7.44 13.87
C ARG A 30 13.72 6.41 12.88
N ASP A 31 12.64 5.73 13.22
CA ASP A 31 12.07 4.68 12.38
C ASP A 31 11.45 5.29 11.13
N LEU A 32 10.77 6.44 11.29
CA LEU A 32 10.25 7.21 10.19
C LEU A 32 11.36 7.68 9.23
N ALA A 33 12.53 8.09 9.77
CA ALA A 33 13.67 8.44 8.94
C ALA A 33 14.15 7.24 8.11
N THR A 34 14.19 6.06 8.71
CA THR A 34 14.64 4.83 8.05
C THR A 34 13.69 4.42 6.93
N VAL A 35 12.38 4.37 7.19
CA VAL A 35 11.37 4.02 6.18
C VAL A 35 11.30 5.02 5.05
N LEU A 36 11.33 6.32 5.37
CA LEU A 36 11.34 7.36 4.36
C LEU A 36 12.72 7.54 3.72
N GLY A 37 13.73 6.74 4.05
CA GLY A 37 15.07 6.73 3.44
C GLY A 37 15.92 7.98 3.74
N TYR A 38 15.62 8.73 4.80
CA TYR A 38 16.49 9.81 5.26
C TYR A 38 17.78 9.23 5.84
N LYS A 39 18.89 9.96 5.71
CA LYS A 39 20.20 9.52 6.24
C LYS A 39 20.19 9.34 7.76
N CYS A 40 19.39 10.14 8.46
CA CYS A 40 19.27 10.13 9.91
C CYS A 40 18.00 10.86 10.37
N GLU A 41 17.67 10.74 11.66
CA GLU A 41 16.49 11.34 12.29
C GLU A 41 16.40 12.88 12.13
N SER A 42 17.54 13.55 11.94
CA SER A 42 17.58 15.00 11.78
C SER A 42 16.86 15.45 10.50
N GLY A 43 16.83 14.60 9.46
CA GLY A 43 16.11 14.89 8.21
C GLY A 43 14.60 15.05 8.44
N VAL A 44 14.00 14.14 9.19
CA VAL A 44 12.58 14.20 9.57
C VAL A 44 12.32 15.39 10.50
N ARG A 45 13.22 15.65 11.46
CA ARG A 45 13.10 16.80 12.37
C ARG A 45 13.19 18.14 11.63
N MET A 46 14.03 18.25 10.61
CA MET A 46 14.11 19.42 9.74
C MET A 46 12.85 19.58 8.90
N ALA A 47 12.34 18.50 8.30
CA ALA A 47 11.08 18.51 7.56
C ALA A 47 9.93 18.99 8.47
N TYR A 48 9.80 18.41 9.67
CA TYR A 48 8.87 18.88 10.68
C TYR A 48 9.06 20.37 10.99
N SER A 49 10.29 20.83 11.24
CA SER A 49 10.53 22.23 11.61
C SER A 49 10.13 23.22 10.51
N ARG A 50 10.23 22.84 9.24
CA ARG A 50 9.78 23.66 8.10
C ARG A 50 8.26 23.75 8.02
N HIS A 51 7.57 22.67 8.36
CA HIS A 51 6.12 22.55 8.25
C HIS A 51 5.37 22.68 9.59
N ARG A 52 6.06 22.97 10.70
CA ARG A 52 5.47 23.02 12.05
C ARG A 52 4.36 24.06 12.24
N LYS A 53 4.31 25.07 11.36
CA LYS A 53 3.30 26.14 11.37
C LYS A 53 2.06 25.77 10.53
N VAL A 54 2.10 24.65 9.82
CA VAL A 54 0.94 24.13 9.10
C VAL A 54 -0.02 23.57 10.14
N GLU A 55 -1.28 24.01 10.10
CA GLU A 55 -2.33 23.64 11.05
C GLU A 55 -2.46 22.12 11.19
N ARG A 56 -2.34 21.37 10.08
CA ARG A 56 -2.38 19.90 10.04
C ARG A 56 -1.28 19.18 10.84
N LEU A 57 -0.17 19.85 11.16
CA LEU A 57 0.97 19.25 11.88
C LEU A 57 1.06 19.73 13.33
N GLN A 58 0.29 20.76 13.68
CA GLN A 58 0.34 21.38 15.00
C GLN A 58 -0.33 20.48 16.04
N GLY A 59 0.41 20.09 17.07
CA GLY A 59 -0.08 19.16 18.12
C GLY A 59 0.06 17.68 17.79
N HIS A 60 0.47 17.34 16.55
CA HIS A 60 0.67 15.98 16.06
C HIS A 60 2.13 15.47 16.25
N SER A 61 2.90 16.15 17.09
CA SER A 61 4.28 15.77 17.46
C SER A 61 4.57 16.12 18.90
N ILE A 62 5.18 15.18 19.62
CA ILE A 62 5.61 15.37 21.01
C ILE A 62 7.05 14.86 21.20
N LYS A 63 7.69 15.33 22.28
CA LYS A 63 8.98 14.79 22.74
C LYS A 63 8.72 13.93 23.97
N VAL A 64 9.24 12.70 23.97
CA VAL A 64 9.02 11.75 25.06
C VAL A 64 10.27 10.91 25.29
N LYS A 65 10.48 10.45 26.52
CA LYS A 65 11.45 9.39 26.79
C LYS A 65 10.80 8.04 26.52
N ILE A 66 11.43 7.22 25.71
CA ILE A 66 10.93 5.88 25.39
C ILE A 66 11.65 4.88 26.31
N ALA A 67 10.88 4.07 27.03
CA ALA A 67 11.44 3.03 27.89
C ALA A 67 12.21 1.99 27.03
N GLY A 68 13.44 1.66 27.42
CA GLY A 68 14.30 0.70 26.69
C GLY A 68 15.22 1.32 25.64
N TYR A 69 14.90 2.52 25.14
CA TYR A 69 15.84 3.28 24.31
C TYR A 69 16.79 4.05 25.23
N GLY A 70 18.01 3.56 25.39
CA GLY A 70 19.06 4.26 26.12
C GLY A 70 19.40 5.58 25.44
N GLY A 71 18.92 6.71 25.95
CA GLY A 71 19.21 8.02 25.37
C GLY A 71 18.21 9.13 25.68
N SER A 72 18.52 10.31 25.12
CA SER A 72 17.76 11.55 25.18
C SER A 72 16.32 11.44 24.66
N ASP A 73 15.49 12.42 25.00
CA ASP A 73 14.10 12.53 24.55
C ASP A 73 13.96 12.34 23.03
N ALA A 74 13.19 11.33 22.61
CA ALA A 74 12.87 11.06 21.22
C ALA A 74 11.66 11.91 20.80
N ARG A 75 11.69 12.43 19.56
CA ARG A 75 10.51 13.05 18.96
C ARG A 75 9.68 11.97 18.29
N ILE A 76 8.40 11.95 18.61
CA ILE A 76 7.43 10.99 18.09
C ILE A 76 6.30 11.73 17.36
N PHE A 77 5.67 11.04 16.42
CA PHE A 77 4.64 11.56 15.53
C PHE A 77 3.42 10.64 15.54
N ASP A 78 2.23 11.22 15.56
CA ASP A 78 1.01 10.42 15.44
C ASP A 78 0.67 10.14 13.98
N GLU A 79 -0.40 9.38 13.78
CA GLU A 79 -0.88 8.97 12.46
C GLU A 79 -1.06 10.12 11.48
N VAL A 80 -1.63 11.24 11.91
CA VAL A 80 -1.86 12.40 11.04
C VAL A 80 -0.54 13.00 10.56
N ALA A 81 0.43 13.17 11.46
CA ALA A 81 1.75 13.67 11.06
C ALA A 81 2.49 12.69 10.14
N VAL A 82 2.38 11.38 10.38
CA VAL A 82 3.04 10.37 9.54
C VAL A 82 2.45 10.33 8.14
N ILE A 83 1.12 10.39 7.99
CA ILE A 83 0.44 10.50 6.69
C ILE A 83 0.97 11.72 5.92
N TYR A 84 1.05 12.88 6.58
CA TYR A 84 1.57 14.10 5.95
C TYR A 84 3.00 13.93 5.42
N PHE A 85 3.89 13.27 6.17
CA PHE A 85 5.25 12.99 5.69
C PHE A 85 5.26 12.03 4.50
N CYS A 86 4.32 11.08 4.44
CA CYS A 86 4.20 10.15 3.33
C CYS A 86 3.71 10.84 2.06
N GLU A 87 2.70 11.71 2.15
CA GLU A 87 2.18 12.48 1.01
C GLU A 87 3.26 13.36 0.35
N TYR A 88 4.18 13.90 1.13
CA TYR A 88 5.25 14.77 0.63
C TYR A 88 6.44 13.99 0.03
N SER A 89 6.59 12.70 0.37
CA SER A 89 7.75 11.89 0.01
C SER A 89 7.46 11.00 -1.20
N LYS A 90 8.26 11.12 -2.27
CA LYS A 90 8.13 10.29 -3.48
C LYS A 90 8.85 8.93 -3.38
N ARG A 91 9.22 8.49 -2.18
CA ARG A 91 10.06 7.30 -1.97
C ARG A 91 9.19 6.05 -1.79
N PRO A 92 9.68 4.86 -2.20
CA PRO A 92 8.90 3.61 -2.11
C PRO A 92 8.42 3.32 -0.68
N GLY A 93 9.26 3.56 0.33
CA GLY A 93 8.89 3.36 1.74
C GLY A 93 7.72 4.25 2.19
N ALA A 94 7.53 5.44 1.59
CA ALA A 94 6.40 6.31 1.90
C ALA A 94 5.08 5.70 1.43
N PHE A 95 5.04 5.10 0.23
CA PHE A 95 3.85 4.44 -0.31
C PHE A 95 3.47 3.21 0.51
N HIS A 96 4.46 2.38 0.89
CA HIS A 96 4.21 1.21 1.74
C HIS A 96 3.73 1.61 3.14
N LEU A 97 4.30 2.66 3.71
CA LEU A 97 3.88 3.19 5.01
C LEU A 97 2.46 3.76 4.94
N LEU A 98 2.13 4.54 3.91
CA LEU A 98 0.78 5.09 3.71
C LEU A 98 -0.26 3.98 3.60
N ARG A 99 -0.01 2.96 2.75
CA ARG A 99 -0.91 1.81 2.61
C ARG A 99 -1.10 1.05 3.93
N TRP A 100 -0.05 0.91 4.72
CA TRP A 100 -0.13 0.27 6.04
C TRP A 100 -0.96 1.12 7.02
N LEU A 101 -0.85 2.45 6.97
CA LEU A 101 -1.67 3.35 7.79
C LEU A 101 -3.15 3.31 7.39
N GLU A 102 -3.45 3.37 6.10
CA GLU A 102 -4.82 3.28 5.57
C GLU A 102 -5.51 1.96 5.96
N ALA A 103 -4.74 0.87 6.10
CA ALA A 103 -5.22 -0.41 6.61
C ALA A 103 -5.42 -0.44 8.14
N GLY A 104 -5.27 0.70 8.82
CA GLY A 104 -5.36 0.80 10.28
C GLY A 104 -4.13 0.24 11.01
N GLY A 105 -2.98 0.15 10.34
CA GLY A 105 -1.78 -0.50 10.87
C GLY A 105 -1.28 0.09 12.19
N MET A 106 -1.42 1.42 12.37
CA MET A 106 -1.06 2.06 13.64
C MET A 106 -2.04 1.72 14.76
N GLN A 107 -3.29 1.37 14.44
CA GLN A 107 -4.36 1.02 15.39
C GLN A 107 -4.53 -0.49 15.61
N ALA A 108 -3.95 -1.32 14.75
CA ALA A 108 -3.88 -2.77 14.93
C ALA A 108 -3.19 -3.07 16.27
N GLY A 109 -3.91 -3.68 17.22
CA GLY A 109 -3.34 -4.05 18.52
C GLY A 109 -2.12 -4.97 18.35
N PRO A 110 -1.28 -5.13 19.39
CA PRO A 110 -0.28 -6.19 19.37
C PRO A 110 -1.03 -7.48 19.11
N ALA A 111 -0.79 -8.11 17.96
CA ALA A 111 -1.19 -9.50 17.78
C ALA A 111 -0.56 -10.24 18.95
N ALA A 112 -1.39 -10.87 19.78
CA ALA A 112 -0.94 -11.70 20.88
C ALA A 112 0.22 -12.60 20.39
N PRO A 113 1.25 -12.86 21.21
CA PRO A 113 2.26 -13.84 20.84
C PRO A 113 1.51 -15.13 20.58
N VAL A 114 1.44 -15.53 19.31
CA VAL A 114 0.79 -16.77 18.91
C VAL A 114 1.55 -17.85 19.69
N PRO A 115 0.90 -18.60 20.61
CA PRO A 115 1.56 -19.76 21.17
C PRO A 115 1.98 -20.61 19.99
N VAL A 116 3.22 -21.11 20.02
CA VAL A 116 3.75 -22.07 19.07
C VAL A 116 2.91 -23.34 19.22
N ALA A 117 1.73 -23.31 18.63
CA ALA A 117 0.80 -24.41 18.51
C ALA A 117 0.84 -24.77 17.04
N ASP A 118 1.12 -26.04 16.79
CA ASP A 118 1.20 -26.66 15.48
C ASP A 118 0.13 -26.13 14.53
N PRO A 119 0.44 -25.93 13.24
CA PRO A 119 -0.39 -25.15 12.34
C PRO A 119 -1.70 -25.91 12.06
N VAL A 120 -2.74 -25.59 12.84
CA VAL A 120 -4.10 -26.04 12.57
C VAL A 120 -4.61 -25.25 11.37
N ALA A 121 -4.60 -25.97 10.26
CA ALA A 121 -5.07 -25.75 8.90
C ALA A 121 -6.45 -25.07 8.69
N ALA A 122 -6.79 -23.98 9.38
CA ALA A 122 -8.17 -23.46 9.32
C ALA A 122 -8.42 -22.21 8.48
N ASN A 123 -7.43 -21.37 8.11
CA ASN A 123 -7.73 -20.15 7.32
C ASN A 123 -6.72 -19.79 6.20
N VAL A 124 -5.86 -20.73 5.79
CA VAL A 124 -4.98 -20.56 4.61
C VAL A 124 -5.54 -21.35 3.42
N LEU A 125 -6.79 -21.08 3.05
CA LEU A 125 -7.40 -21.64 1.83
C LEU A 125 -7.74 -20.58 0.76
N ALA A 126 -7.33 -19.32 0.94
CA ALA A 126 -7.44 -18.31 -0.12
C ALA A 126 -6.19 -18.25 -1.03
N PHE A 127 -5.04 -18.77 -0.58
CA PHE A 127 -3.87 -18.99 -1.43
C PHE A 127 -3.68 -20.49 -1.65
N LYS A 128 -4.66 -21.11 -2.33
CA LYS A 128 -4.35 -22.31 -3.08
C LYS A 128 -3.43 -21.87 -4.22
N SER A 129 -2.14 -21.83 -3.91
CA SER A 129 -1.04 -21.82 -4.85
C SER A 129 -1.25 -23.02 -5.77
N LEU A 130 -1.97 -22.81 -6.86
CA LEU A 130 -1.87 -23.69 -8.02
C LEU A 130 -0.44 -23.51 -8.48
N SER A 131 0.34 -24.57 -8.32
CA SER A 131 1.73 -24.71 -8.75
C SER A 131 2.03 -23.86 -9.99
N SER A 132 2.60 -22.67 -9.78
CA SER A 132 3.04 -21.85 -10.89
C SER A 132 4.44 -22.32 -11.31
N PRO A 133 4.68 -22.55 -12.61
CA PRO A 133 6.00 -22.90 -13.15
C PRO A 133 7.06 -21.81 -12.85
N PRO A 134 8.36 -22.07 -13.10
CA PRO A 134 9.45 -21.12 -12.84
C PRO A 134 9.15 -19.70 -13.36
N PRO A 135 9.78 -18.67 -12.77
CA PRO A 135 9.29 -17.31 -12.84
C PRO A 135 9.06 -16.84 -14.28
N PRO A 136 7.85 -16.33 -14.60
CA PRO A 136 7.56 -15.77 -15.90
C PRO A 136 8.56 -14.66 -16.25
N ASN A 137 8.87 -14.51 -17.53
CA ASN A 137 9.58 -13.34 -18.05
C ASN A 137 8.87 -12.04 -17.57
N GLN A 138 9.59 -10.91 -17.52
CA GLN A 138 9.03 -9.65 -16.97
C GLN A 138 7.67 -9.27 -17.62
N THR A 139 7.48 -9.63 -18.88
CA THR A 139 6.25 -9.43 -19.64
C THR A 139 5.07 -10.23 -19.08
N GLU A 140 5.25 -11.52 -18.78
CA GLU A 140 4.22 -12.37 -18.20
C GLU A 140 3.85 -11.93 -16.77
N ARG A 141 4.83 -11.45 -15.97
CA ARG A 141 4.53 -10.84 -14.66
C ARG A 141 3.67 -9.57 -14.80
N ARG A 142 3.99 -8.72 -15.77
CA ARG A 142 3.20 -7.50 -16.06
C ARG A 142 1.80 -7.83 -16.54
N LYS A 143 1.64 -8.84 -17.39
CA LYS A 143 0.32 -9.34 -17.82
C LYS A 143 -0.50 -9.83 -16.62
N GLY A 144 0.10 -10.64 -15.75
CA GLY A 144 -0.56 -11.13 -14.54
C GLY A 144 -1.01 -9.99 -13.62
N TYR A 145 -0.13 -9.03 -13.36
CA TYR A 145 -0.47 -7.85 -12.57
C TYR A 145 -1.61 -7.02 -13.20
N CYS A 146 -1.58 -6.81 -14.51
CA CYS A 146 -2.63 -6.10 -15.23
C CYS A 146 -3.99 -6.81 -15.11
N CYS A 147 -4.01 -8.14 -15.22
CA CYS A 147 -5.23 -8.92 -15.02
C CYS A 147 -5.80 -8.78 -13.60
N GLU A 148 -4.96 -8.87 -12.56
CA GLU A 148 -5.42 -8.74 -11.17
C GLU A 148 -5.88 -7.31 -10.84
N LEU A 149 -5.24 -6.29 -11.43
CA LEU A 149 -5.66 -4.89 -11.27
C LEU A 149 -7.02 -4.65 -11.93
N LEU A 150 -7.24 -5.16 -13.14
CA LEU A 150 -8.53 -5.04 -13.84
C LEU A 150 -9.65 -5.75 -13.07
N LYS A 151 -9.41 -6.93 -12.52
CA LYS A 151 -10.39 -7.62 -11.66
C LYS A 151 -10.75 -6.77 -10.44
N THR A 152 -9.74 -6.30 -9.71
CA THR A 152 -9.93 -5.47 -8.51
C THR A 152 -10.70 -4.20 -8.85
N LEU A 153 -10.42 -3.59 -10.00
CA LEU A 153 -11.13 -2.40 -10.46
C LEU A 153 -12.61 -2.71 -10.75
N LEU A 154 -12.88 -3.81 -11.47
CA LEU A 154 -14.24 -4.22 -11.80
C LEU A 154 -15.06 -4.61 -10.55
N ASP A 155 -14.45 -5.21 -9.53
CA ASP A 155 -15.12 -5.59 -8.27
C ASP A 155 -15.66 -4.37 -7.48
N HIS A 156 -15.12 -3.19 -7.75
CA HIS A 156 -15.49 -1.94 -7.06
C HIS A 156 -16.14 -0.90 -7.96
N SER A 157 -16.34 -1.22 -9.25
CA SER A 157 -16.90 -0.28 -10.23
C SER A 157 -18.43 -0.37 -10.29
N THR A 158 -19.07 0.77 -10.51
CA THR A 158 -20.49 0.87 -10.85
C THR A 158 -20.74 0.50 -12.31
N ASP A 159 -21.99 0.22 -12.69
CA ASP A 159 -22.34 -0.16 -14.07
C ASP A 159 -21.90 0.89 -15.11
N LEU A 160 -21.99 2.18 -14.77
CA LEU A 160 -21.52 3.28 -15.63
C LEU A 160 -20.00 3.24 -15.81
N GLU A 161 -19.25 3.02 -14.73
CA GLU A 161 -17.78 2.91 -14.77
C GLU A 161 -17.34 1.66 -15.52
N VAL A 162 -18.06 0.54 -15.40
CA VAL A 162 -17.81 -0.69 -16.17
C VAL A 162 -18.04 -0.44 -17.67
N MET A 163 -19.08 0.31 -18.04
CA MET A 163 -19.35 0.70 -19.42
C MET A 163 -18.20 1.56 -19.98
N ASP A 164 -17.77 2.59 -19.24
CA ASP A 164 -16.65 3.44 -19.64
C ASP A 164 -15.33 2.66 -19.78
N LEU A 165 -15.04 1.76 -18.82
CA LEU A 165 -13.87 0.88 -18.87
C LEU A 165 -13.91 -0.06 -20.08
N THR A 166 -15.09 -0.57 -20.42
CA THR A 166 -15.28 -1.41 -21.61
C THR A 166 -14.92 -0.61 -22.87
N HIS A 167 -15.40 0.62 -23.00
CA HIS A 167 -15.05 1.49 -24.12
C HIS A 167 -13.53 1.76 -24.22
N VAL A 168 -12.88 2.04 -23.10
CA VAL A 168 -11.42 2.26 -23.05
C VAL A 168 -10.66 1.02 -23.54
N VAL A 169 -11.02 -0.16 -23.04
CA VAL A 169 -10.35 -1.42 -23.43
C VAL A 169 -10.61 -1.76 -24.91
N GLU A 170 -11.83 -1.56 -25.41
CA GLU A 170 -12.16 -1.77 -26.83
C GLU A 170 -11.41 -0.81 -27.77
N ALA A 171 -11.23 0.44 -27.35
CA ALA A 171 -10.46 1.44 -28.09
C ALA A 171 -8.99 1.03 -28.20
N GLU A 172 -8.37 0.58 -27.10
CA GLU A 172 -7.00 0.09 -27.10
C GLU A 172 -6.82 -1.17 -27.97
N VAL A 173 -7.77 -2.11 -27.93
CA VAL A 173 -7.75 -3.29 -28.83
C VAL A 173 -7.81 -2.86 -30.30
N SER A 174 -8.64 -1.86 -30.61
CA SER A 174 -8.78 -1.34 -31.97
C SER A 174 -7.51 -0.62 -32.45
N ASP A 175 -6.91 0.22 -31.60
CA ASP A 175 -5.65 0.89 -31.87
C ASP A 175 -4.49 -0.11 -32.05
N LEU A 176 -4.42 -1.17 -31.25
CA LEU A 176 -3.42 -2.23 -31.42
C LEU A 176 -3.56 -2.96 -32.76
N LEU A 177 -4.79 -3.23 -33.21
CA LEU A 177 -5.04 -3.85 -34.51
C LEU A 177 -4.67 -2.90 -35.67
N ASN A 178 -4.88 -1.60 -35.50
CA ASN A 178 -4.49 -0.58 -36.47
C ASN A 178 -2.97 -0.43 -36.58
N ARG A 179 -2.26 -0.48 -35.45
CA ARG A 179 -0.79 -0.37 -35.40
C ARG A 179 -0.08 -1.65 -35.85
N ARG A 180 -0.66 -2.82 -35.56
CA ARG A 180 -0.09 -4.12 -35.90
C ARG A 180 -1.18 -5.07 -36.37
N HIS A 181 -1.11 -5.45 -37.64
CA HIS A 181 -1.98 -6.48 -38.17
C HIS A 181 -1.78 -7.81 -37.40
N CYS A 182 -2.81 -8.21 -36.66
CA CYS A 182 -2.78 -9.38 -35.77
C CYS A 182 -4.09 -10.18 -35.90
N PRO A 183 -4.20 -11.11 -36.87
CA PRO A 183 -5.43 -11.85 -37.16
C PRO A 183 -6.00 -12.62 -35.97
N SER A 184 -5.12 -13.17 -35.14
CA SER A 184 -5.52 -13.91 -33.93
C SER A 184 -6.24 -13.03 -32.90
N LEU A 185 -5.82 -11.77 -32.76
CA LEU A 185 -6.46 -10.80 -31.87
C LEU A 185 -7.83 -10.37 -32.43
N ASN A 186 -7.92 -10.17 -33.75
CA ASN A 186 -9.17 -9.84 -34.41
C ASN A 186 -10.21 -10.97 -34.31
N ASN A 187 -9.79 -12.22 -34.48
CA ASN A 187 -10.65 -13.39 -34.27
C ASN A 187 -11.11 -13.50 -32.82
N ALA A 188 -10.22 -13.31 -31.85
CA ALA A 188 -10.57 -13.34 -30.43
C ALA A 188 -11.60 -12.24 -30.07
N ARG A 189 -11.46 -11.04 -30.64
CA ARG A 189 -12.44 -9.95 -30.50
C ARG A 189 -13.82 -10.35 -31.06
N TYR A 190 -13.85 -10.97 -32.23
CA TYR A 190 -15.10 -11.44 -32.83
C TYR A 190 -15.78 -12.53 -31.99
N GLU A 191 -15.01 -13.46 -31.41
CA GLU A 191 -15.53 -14.46 -30.48
C GLU A 191 -16.14 -13.84 -29.22
N LEU A 192 -15.54 -12.79 -28.67
CA LEU A 192 -16.11 -12.05 -27.54
C LEU A 192 -17.44 -11.39 -27.90
N TYR A 193 -17.51 -10.72 -29.05
CA TYR A 193 -18.76 -10.16 -29.57
C TYR A 193 -19.84 -11.23 -29.72
N ARG A 194 -19.52 -12.38 -30.33
CA ARG A 194 -20.47 -13.49 -30.52
C ARG A 194 -20.98 -14.06 -29.19
N ARG A 195 -20.12 -14.11 -28.17
CA ARG A 195 -20.43 -14.72 -26.87
C ARG A 195 -21.27 -13.81 -25.98
N PHE A 196 -20.97 -12.52 -25.97
CA PHE A 196 -21.60 -11.57 -25.06
C PHE A 196 -22.61 -10.64 -25.74
N TRP A 197 -22.68 -10.65 -27.08
CA TRP A 197 -23.51 -9.75 -27.88
C TRP A 197 -23.26 -8.26 -27.61
N LEU A 198 -22.13 -7.95 -26.99
CA LEU A 198 -21.66 -6.60 -26.72
C LEU A 198 -20.74 -6.17 -27.86
N LYS A 199 -21.24 -5.30 -28.72
CA LYS A 199 -20.42 -4.33 -29.44
C LYS A 199 -20.91 -2.98 -28.97
N GLY A 200 -19.98 -2.10 -28.59
CA GLY A 200 -20.17 -0.73 -28.07
C GLY A 200 -21.60 -0.21 -28.17
N GLY A 201 -22.17 0.13 -27.01
CA GLY A 201 -23.55 0.55 -26.84
C GLY A 201 -24.04 1.50 -27.94
N ASP A 202 -25.23 1.17 -28.45
CA ASP A 202 -26.16 1.86 -29.34
C ASP A 202 -25.69 2.84 -30.44
N VAL A 203 -26.51 2.82 -31.49
CA VAL A 203 -26.57 3.62 -32.73
C VAL A 203 -26.42 5.12 -32.52
#